data_AF-A0A955ENI4-F1
#
_entry.id   AF-A0A955ENI4-F1
#
_cell.length_a   1.000
_cell.length_b   1.000
_cell.length_c   1.000
_cell.angle_alpha   90.00
_cell.angle_beta   90.00
_cell.angle_gamma   90.00
#
_symmetry.space_group_name_H-M   'P 1'
#
loop_
_entity.id
_entity.type
_entity.pdbx_description
1 polymer ?
#
loop_
_entity_poly.entity_id
_entity_poly.type
_entity_poly.pdbx_seq_one_letter_code
_entity_poly.pdbx_strand_id
1 'polypeptide(L)'
;MSAKAKTATVRKAKAPTTKPRVKAASARAGRGKRTPHVLVLRAPGTNCDRETAYAFEQAGATTTAVHVNALLASPRQLESVDGFVLPGGFSYGDDLGAGAVLGTMLRTKLGDPLKR
;
A
#
# COMPACT_ATOMS: atom_id res chain seq x y z
N MET A 1 -2.54 -59.16 -6.51
CA MET A 1 -3.57 -58.12 -6.42
C MET A 1 -3.11 -57.10 -5.38
N SER A 2 -2.36 -56.05 -5.77
CA SER A 2 -1.89 -55.02 -4.84
C SER A 2 -2.09 -53.65 -5.48
N ALA A 3 -3.15 -52.95 -5.07
CA ALA A 3 -3.51 -51.63 -5.55
C ALA A 3 -2.57 -50.58 -4.93
N LYS A 4 -1.77 -49.89 -5.76
CA LYS A 4 -0.96 -48.74 -5.33
C LYS A 4 -1.86 -47.51 -5.24
N ALA A 5 -2.05 -46.99 -4.03
CA ALA A 5 -2.66 -45.68 -3.79
C ALA A 5 -1.77 -44.57 -4.38
N LYS A 6 -2.32 -43.76 -5.28
CA LYS A 6 -1.66 -42.57 -5.81
C LYS A 6 -1.91 -41.41 -4.85
N THR A 7 -0.89 -41.04 -4.09
CA THR A 7 -0.88 -39.80 -3.29
C THR A 7 -0.90 -38.60 -4.23
N ALA A 8 -2.00 -37.84 -4.22
CA ALA A 8 -2.14 -36.61 -5.00
C ALA A 8 -1.34 -35.48 -4.33
N THR A 9 -0.22 -35.11 -4.94
CA THR A 9 0.56 -33.94 -4.54
C THR A 9 -0.22 -32.67 -4.83
N VAL A 10 -0.73 -32.01 -3.79
CA VAL A 10 -1.38 -30.70 -3.87
C VAL A 10 -0.35 -29.68 -4.36
N ARG A 11 -0.50 -29.25 -5.62
CA ARG A 11 0.29 -28.15 -6.19
C ARG A 11 -0.11 -26.85 -5.48
N LYS A 12 0.81 -26.24 -4.74
CA LYS A 12 0.65 -24.87 -4.22
C LYS A 12 0.38 -23.92 -5.39
N ALA A 13 -0.81 -23.35 -5.44
CA ALA A 13 -1.14 -22.26 -6.34
C ALA A 13 -0.32 -21.02 -5.95
N LYS A 14 0.52 -20.55 -6.87
CA LYS A 14 1.30 -19.32 -6.74
C LYS A 14 0.34 -18.14 -6.85
N ALA A 15 0.21 -17.35 -5.79
CA ALA A 15 -0.61 -16.14 -5.78
C ALA A 15 -0.23 -15.22 -6.96
N PRO A 16 -1.19 -14.59 -7.65
CA PRO A 16 -0.90 -13.73 -8.77
C PRO A 16 -0.12 -12.50 -8.29
N THR A 17 1.17 -12.48 -8.58
CA THR A 17 2.04 -11.33 -8.36
C THR A 17 1.73 -10.28 -9.43
N THR A 18 0.70 -9.47 -9.21
CA THR A 18 0.50 -8.23 -9.96
C THR A 18 1.58 -7.25 -9.51
N LYS A 19 2.68 -7.21 -10.28
CA LYS A 19 3.68 -6.15 -10.14
C LYS A 19 2.97 -4.81 -10.34
N PRO A 20 3.03 -3.87 -9.39
CA PRO A 20 2.58 -2.51 -9.65
C PRO A 20 3.46 -1.92 -10.77
N ARG A 21 2.86 -1.53 -11.88
CA ARG A 21 3.52 -0.74 -12.94
C ARG A 21 3.76 0.67 -12.38
N VAL A 22 4.79 0.82 -11.55
CA VAL A 22 5.26 2.14 -11.14
C VAL A 22 6.09 2.70 -12.30
N LYS A 23 5.54 3.67 -13.04
CA LYS A 23 6.35 4.50 -13.93
C LYS A 23 7.16 5.44 -13.04
N ALA A 24 8.48 5.43 -13.19
CA ALA A 24 9.35 6.39 -12.52
C ALA A 24 9.01 7.81 -13.01
N ALA A 25 8.74 8.73 -12.09
CA ALA A 25 8.47 10.14 -12.40
C ALA A 25 9.47 11.06 -11.69
N SER A 26 9.86 12.07 -12.46
CA SER A 26 11.07 12.89 -12.41
C SER A 26 11.10 13.99 -11.33
N ALA A 27 12.33 14.45 -11.06
CA ALA A 27 12.75 15.58 -10.24
C ALA A 27 11.90 16.87 -10.40
N ARG A 28 11.80 17.61 -9.28
CA ARG A 28 11.12 18.91 -9.11
C ARG A 28 11.44 19.88 -10.25
N ALA A 29 10.42 20.20 -11.06
CA ALA A 29 10.40 21.33 -11.99
C ALA A 29 9.28 22.31 -11.59
N GLY A 30 9.51 23.60 -11.89
CA GLY A 30 8.68 24.75 -11.53
C GLY A 30 7.19 24.64 -11.87
N ARG A 31 6.39 25.51 -11.23
CA ARG A 31 4.92 25.51 -11.17
C ARG A 31 4.21 25.66 -12.53
N GLY A 32 4.25 24.60 -13.35
CA GLY A 32 3.16 24.26 -14.27
C GLY A 32 2.12 23.39 -13.54
N LYS A 33 0.91 23.25 -14.10
CA LYS A 33 -0.11 22.31 -13.60
C LYS A 33 0.43 20.88 -13.66
N ARG A 34 1.09 20.42 -12.60
CA ARG A 34 1.42 19.00 -12.40
C ARG A 34 0.25 18.33 -11.69
N THR A 35 -0.15 17.17 -12.16
CA THR A 35 -1.13 16.30 -11.48
C THR A 35 -0.41 15.57 -10.35
N PRO A 36 -0.72 15.83 -9.06
CA PRO A 36 -0.07 15.15 -7.96
C PRO A 36 -0.36 13.66 -7.98
N HIS A 37 0.61 12.83 -7.58
CA HIS A 37 0.40 11.39 -7.37
C HIS A 37 0.39 11.06 -5.88
N VAL A 38 -0.70 10.45 -5.40
CA VAL A 38 -0.94 10.15 -3.99
C VAL A 38 -1.11 8.66 -3.75
N LEU A 39 -0.36 8.09 -2.81
CA LEU A 39 -0.57 6.72 -2.34
C LEU A 39 -1.66 6.67 -1.27
N VAL A 40 -2.64 5.77 -1.43
CA VAL A 40 -3.65 5.47 -0.40
C VAL A 40 -3.21 4.20 0.33
N LEU A 41 -2.76 4.34 1.58
CA LEU A 41 -2.13 3.25 2.33
C LEU A 41 -3.16 2.41 3.09
N ARG A 42 -3.42 1.20 2.62
CA ARG A 42 -4.38 0.28 3.24
C ARG A 42 -3.71 -0.59 4.29
N ALA A 43 -4.40 -0.84 5.39
CA ALA A 43 -3.99 -1.81 6.39
C ALA A 43 -5.17 -2.76 6.68
N PRO A 44 -4.95 -3.92 7.31
CA PRO A 44 -6.05 -4.73 7.81
C PRO A 44 -6.99 -3.84 8.64
N GLY A 45 -8.30 -3.84 8.33
CA GLY A 45 -9.30 -3.04 9.04
C GLY A 45 -9.48 -1.58 8.57
N THR A 46 -8.69 -1.07 7.62
CA THR A 46 -9.02 0.21 6.96
C THR A 46 -10.26 0.05 6.08
N ASN A 47 -11.19 1.00 6.11
CA ASN A 47 -12.47 0.92 5.39
C ASN A 47 -12.73 2.11 4.44
N CYS A 48 -12.12 3.27 4.69
CA CYS A 48 -12.38 4.50 3.92
C CYS A 48 -11.37 4.71 2.78
N ASP A 49 -10.72 3.66 2.26
CA ASP A 49 -9.69 3.78 1.23
C ASP A 49 -10.25 4.26 -0.11
N ARG A 50 -11.46 3.83 -0.46
CA ARG A 50 -12.09 4.18 -1.75
C ARG A 50 -12.59 5.62 -1.77
N GLU A 51 -13.22 6.06 -0.69
CA GLU A 51 -13.74 7.42 -0.51
C GLU A 51 -12.57 8.41 -0.46
N THR A 52 -11.49 8.05 0.24
CA THR A 52 -10.28 8.85 0.27
C THR A 52 -9.67 8.96 -1.13
N ALA A 53 -9.53 7.85 -1.86
CA ALA A 53 -9.03 7.86 -3.23
C ALA A 53 -9.90 8.75 -4.14
N TYR A 54 -11.21 8.57 -4.09
CA TYR A 54 -12.17 9.36 -4.85
C TYR A 54 -12.04 10.86 -4.55
N ALA A 55 -11.93 11.25 -3.28
CA ALA A 55 -11.77 12.66 -2.90
C ALA A 55 -10.49 13.28 -3.49
N PHE A 56 -9.37 12.56 -3.49
CA PHE A 56 -8.13 13.03 -4.12
C PHE A 56 -8.27 13.15 -5.65
N GLU A 57 -8.96 12.21 -6.30
CA GLU A 57 -9.23 12.26 -7.74
C GLU A 57 -10.11 13.45 -8.11
N GLN A 58 -11.14 13.75 -7.32
CA GLN A 58 -11.95 14.96 -7.49
C GLN A 58 -11.15 16.26 -7.29
N ALA A 59 -10.13 16.23 -6.44
CA ALA A 59 -9.19 17.34 -6.25
C ALA A 59 -8.13 17.46 -7.37
N GLY A 60 -8.16 16.58 -8.37
CA GLY A 60 -7.24 16.61 -9.51
C GLY A 60 -5.90 15.90 -9.28
N ALA A 61 -5.81 15.02 -8.28
CA ALA A 61 -4.69 14.11 -8.10
C ALA A 61 -4.95 12.76 -8.79
N THR A 62 -3.88 12.01 -9.01
CA THR A 62 -3.96 10.58 -9.34
C THR A 62 -3.69 9.77 -8.08
N THR A 63 -4.41 8.67 -7.89
CA THR A 63 -4.26 7.85 -6.69
C THR A 63 -3.78 6.45 -6.99
N THR A 64 -3.12 5.83 -6.02
CA THR A 64 -2.76 4.41 -6.10
C THR A 64 -2.90 3.79 -4.71
N ALA A 65 -3.80 2.82 -4.59
CA ALA A 65 -3.97 2.07 -3.36
C ALA A 65 -2.84 1.04 -3.18
N VAL A 66 -2.19 1.05 -2.03
CA VAL A 66 -1.10 0.12 -1.69
C VAL A 66 -1.33 -0.42 -0.29
N HIS A 67 -1.10 -1.72 -0.07
CA HIS A 67 -1.19 -2.29 1.27
C HIS A 67 0.08 -1.98 2.06
N VAL A 68 -0.03 -1.71 3.36
CA VAL A 68 1.10 -1.34 4.23
C VAL A 68 2.27 -2.30 4.13
N ASN A 69 2.01 -3.61 4.17
CA ASN A 69 3.06 -4.63 4.01
C ASN A 69 3.84 -4.52 2.68
N ALA A 70 3.19 -4.09 1.59
CA ALA A 70 3.87 -3.92 0.30
C ALA A 70 4.77 -2.68 0.33
N LEU A 71 4.32 -1.58 0.95
CA LEU A 71 5.13 -0.38 1.13
C LEU A 71 6.33 -0.64 2.05
N LEU A 72 6.12 -1.40 3.14
CA LEU A 72 7.19 -1.82 4.05
C LEU A 72 8.25 -2.68 3.36
N ALA A 73 7.85 -3.52 2.40
CA ALA A 73 8.78 -4.35 1.62
C ALA A 73 9.56 -3.54 0.57
N SER A 74 9.02 -2.41 0.10
CA SER A 74 9.68 -1.53 -0.86
C SER A 74 9.47 -0.05 -0.53
N PRO A 75 10.15 0.50 0.49
CA PRO A 75 10.00 1.89 0.90
C PRO A 75 10.34 2.91 -0.19
N ARG A 76 11.14 2.50 -1.19
CA ARG A 76 11.48 3.32 -2.37
C ARG A 76 10.25 3.78 -3.16
N GLN A 77 9.09 3.15 -3.01
CA GLN A 77 7.86 3.64 -3.62
C GLN A 77 7.49 5.07 -3.16
N LEU A 78 7.93 5.49 -1.96
CA LEU A 78 7.77 6.86 -1.46
C LEU A 78 8.55 7.89 -2.29
N GLU A 79 9.58 7.49 -3.04
CA GLU A 79 10.32 8.38 -3.94
C GLU A 79 9.55 8.74 -5.21
N SER A 80 8.57 7.91 -5.59
CA SER A 80 7.87 8.03 -6.86
C SER A 80 6.56 8.82 -6.78
N VAL A 81 6.19 9.28 -5.59
CA VAL A 81 4.88 9.91 -5.32
C VAL A 81 5.06 11.27 -4.67
N ASP A 82 4.10 12.18 -4.86
CA ASP A 82 4.12 13.49 -4.22
C ASP A 82 3.62 13.42 -2.75
N GLY A 83 2.92 12.36 -2.37
CA GLY A 83 2.48 12.13 -1.00
C GLY A 83 1.81 10.77 -0.79
N PHE A 84 1.46 10.49 0.47
CA PHE A 84 0.60 9.36 0.83
C PHE A 84 -0.41 9.78 1.90
N VAL A 85 -1.50 9.02 2.00
CA VAL A 85 -2.55 9.23 2.98
C VAL A 85 -2.85 7.94 3.71
N LEU A 86 -3.17 8.06 5.00
CA LEU A 86 -3.71 6.99 5.83
C LEU A 86 -5.25 7.13 5.83
N PRO A 87 -5.98 6.29 5.08
CA PRO A 87 -7.44 6.32 5.11
C PRO A 87 -7.96 5.89 6.48
N GLY A 88 -9.17 6.36 6.80
CA GLY A 88 -9.85 6.01 8.04
C GLY A 88 -10.27 4.54 8.15
N GLY A 89 -10.75 4.19 9.34
CA GLY A 89 -11.29 2.86 9.67
C GLY A 89 -10.84 2.39 11.04
N PHE A 90 -10.80 1.06 11.20
CA PHE A 90 -10.46 0.36 12.45
C PHE A 90 -9.21 -0.48 12.20
N SER A 91 -8.08 0.17 11.94
CA SER A 91 -6.87 -0.55 11.54
C SER A 91 -6.44 -1.53 12.62
N TYR A 92 -6.26 -2.80 12.27
CA TYR A 92 -6.02 -3.91 13.20
C TYR A 92 -7.10 -4.05 14.28
N GLY A 93 -8.35 -3.72 13.94
CA GLY A 93 -9.50 -3.82 14.86
C GLY A 93 -9.49 -2.78 15.99
N ASP A 94 -8.49 -1.90 16.03
CA ASP A 94 -8.20 -1.02 17.17
C ASP A 94 -8.02 -1.77 18.51
N ASP A 95 -7.68 -3.08 18.45
CA ASP A 95 -7.58 -3.97 19.61
C ASP A 95 -6.58 -3.49 20.68
N LEU A 96 -5.50 -2.83 20.25
CA LEU A 96 -4.46 -2.25 21.11
C LEU A 96 -4.55 -0.72 21.18
N GLY A 97 -5.67 -0.15 20.76
CA GLY A 97 -5.89 1.28 20.59
C GLY A 97 -5.90 1.72 19.13
N ALA A 98 -6.67 2.78 18.84
CA ALA A 98 -6.90 3.29 17.50
C ALA A 98 -5.58 3.58 16.77
N GLY A 99 -5.31 2.84 15.70
CA GLY A 99 -4.10 3.00 14.89
C GLY A 99 -2.78 2.67 15.59
N ALA A 100 -2.78 2.13 16.82
CA ALA A 100 -1.56 1.92 17.60
C ALA A 100 -0.56 0.97 16.90
N VAL A 101 -1.09 -0.12 16.33
CA VAL A 101 -0.31 -1.12 15.58
C VAL A 101 0.24 -0.50 14.29
N LEU A 102 -0.62 0.16 13.51
CA LEU A 102 -0.23 0.80 12.24
C LEU A 102 0.83 1.88 12.46
N GLY A 103 0.58 2.81 13.39
CA GLY A 103 1.52 3.90 13.70
C GLY A 103 2.87 3.39 14.19
N THR A 104 2.88 2.33 15.00
CA THR A 104 4.13 1.70 15.44
C THR A 104 4.90 1.07 14.29
N MET A 105 4.23 0.38 13.36
CA MET A 105 4.90 -0.15 12.17
C MET A 105 5.47 0.95 11.29
N LEU A 106 4.72 2.02 11.03
CA LEU A 106 5.22 3.14 10.22
C LEU A 106 6.43 3.81 10.87
N ARG A 107 6.36 4.07 12.18
CA ARG A 107 7.46 4.69 12.93
C ARG A 107 8.73 3.82 12.94
N THR A 108 8.57 2.51 13.17
CA THR A 108 9.71 1.60 13.34
C THR A 108 10.32 1.13 12.02
N LYS A 109 9.53 1.04 10.95
CA LYS A 109 9.99 0.47 9.67
C LYS A 109 10.10 1.49 8.54
N LEU A 110 9.39 2.61 8.61
CA LEU A 110 9.47 3.70 7.63
C LEU A 110 10.00 5.01 8.24
N GLY A 111 10.45 5.00 9.49
CA GLY A 111 10.95 6.19 10.17
C GLY A 111 12.06 6.91 9.39
N ASP A 112 13.09 6.20 8.94
CA ASP A 112 14.20 6.82 8.22
C ASP A 112 13.83 7.25 6.78
N PRO A 113 13.10 6.44 5.98
CA PRO A 113 12.59 6.88 4.69
C PRO A 113 11.69 8.12 4.73
N LEU A 114 11.02 8.39 5.85
CA LEU A 114 10.06 9.50 6.00
C LEU A 114 10.70 10.82 6.49
N LYS A 115 11.90 10.81 7.10
CA LYS A 115 12.57 12.01 7.65
C LYS A 115 13.26 12.92 6.61
N ARG A 116 12.79 12.91 5.37
CA ARG A 116 13.42 13.67 4.28
C ARG A 116 13.23 15.18 4.39
#